data_AF-A0A962YJ81-F1
#
_entry.id   AF-A0A962YJ81-F1
#
_cell.length_a   1.000
_cell.length_b   1.000
_cell.length_c   1.000
_cell.angle_alpha   90.00
_cell.angle_beta   90.00
_cell.angle_gamma   90.00
#
_symmetry.space_group_name_H-M   'P 1'
#
loop_
_entity.id
_entity.type
_entity.pdbx_description
1 polymer ?
#
loop_
_entity_poly.entity_id
_entity_poly.type
_entity_poly.pdbx_seq_one_letter_code
_entity_poly.pdbx_strand_id
1 'polypeptide(L)'
;EVLQIEAVPCPVLALATPPRSILSALKQSLQSLTRQSDLSTLLDQTLLCLSQHFDIQHALLLMLDETGQCLYTVASHGYPVTGVGSEIALGQG
;
A
#
# COMPACT_ATOMS: atom_id res chain seq x y z
N GLU A 1 -0.51 25.46 -43.08
CA GLU A 1 -1.73 24.84 -42.49
C GLU A 1 -1.75 23.37 -42.85
N VAL A 2 -2.20 22.49 -41.96
CA VAL A 2 -2.37 21.05 -42.23
C VAL A 2 -3.81 20.84 -42.72
N LEU A 3 -3.97 20.27 -43.92
CA LEU A 3 -5.24 20.24 -44.64
C LEU A 3 -6.17 19.07 -44.23
N GLN A 4 -5.63 17.90 -43.88
CA GLN A 4 -6.42 16.79 -43.32
C GLN A 4 -5.50 15.70 -42.74
N ILE A 5 -6.01 14.94 -41.77
CA ILE A 5 -5.40 13.71 -41.26
C ILE A 5 -6.31 12.55 -41.66
N GLU A 6 -5.78 11.57 -42.39
CA GLU A 6 -6.48 10.34 -42.78
C GLU A 6 -5.87 9.16 -42.03
N ALA A 7 -6.74 8.34 -41.42
CA ALA A 7 -6.30 7.14 -40.72
C ALA A 7 -6.06 6.01 -41.73
N VAL A 8 -4.80 5.60 -41.88
CA VAL A 8 -4.42 4.47 -42.74
C VAL A 8 -4.64 3.17 -41.97
N PRO A 9 -5.28 2.14 -42.55
CA PRO A 9 -5.42 0.83 -41.92
C PRO A 9 -4.04 0.22 -41.66
N CYS A 10 -3.61 0.24 -40.39
CA CYS A 10 -2.38 -0.37 -39.92
C CYS A 10 -2.69 -1.34 -38.78
N PRO A 11 -1.88 -2.40 -38.58
CA PRO A 11 -1.99 -3.24 -37.41
C PRO A 11 -1.78 -2.38 -36.15
N VAL A 12 -2.86 -2.16 -35.40
CA VAL A 12 -2.80 -1.40 -34.14
C VAL A 12 -2.20 -2.33 -33.09
N LEU A 13 -1.00 -2.00 -32.62
CA LEU A 13 -0.44 -2.60 -31.41
C LEU A 13 -1.37 -2.28 -30.24
N ALA A 14 -1.75 -3.30 -29.47
CA ALA A 14 -2.51 -3.11 -28.25
C ALA A 14 -1.78 -2.10 -27.36
N LEU A 15 -2.50 -1.05 -26.95
CA LEU A 15 -1.95 -0.07 -26.01
C LEU A 15 -1.59 -0.81 -24.73
N ALA A 16 -0.32 -0.70 -24.31
CA ALA A 16 0.08 -1.17 -23.00
C ALA A 16 -0.75 -0.42 -21.95
N THR A 17 -1.26 -1.14 -20.95
CA THR A 17 -1.91 -0.52 -19.81
C THR A 17 -0.96 0.51 -19.19
N PRO A 18 -1.37 1.78 -19.07
CA PRO A 18 -0.50 2.79 -18.49
C PRO A 18 -0.13 2.37 -17.06
N PRO A 19 1.12 2.62 -16.63
CA PRO A 19 1.52 2.30 -15.26
C PRO A 19 0.59 3.00 -14.27
N ARG A 20 0.27 2.30 -13.17
CA ARG A 20 -0.63 2.81 -12.14
C ARG A 20 -0.05 4.11 -11.57
N SER A 21 -0.84 5.19 -11.57
CA SER A 21 -0.43 6.47 -10.96
C SER A 21 -0.29 6.30 -9.45
N ILE A 22 0.94 6.44 -8.94
CA ILE A 22 1.26 6.34 -7.51
C ILE A 22 0.49 7.39 -6.70
N LEU A 23 0.36 8.62 -7.22
CA LEU A 23 -0.41 9.67 -6.55
C LEU A 23 -1.90 9.34 -6.47
N SER A 24 -2.45 8.71 -7.50
CA SER A 24 -3.85 8.26 -7.50
C SER A 24 -4.05 7.10 -6.51
N ALA A 25 -3.12 6.14 -6.46
CA ALA A 25 -3.09 5.06 -5.48
C ALA A 25 -3.02 5.57 -4.04
N LEU A 26 -2.15 6.55 -3.78
CA LEU A 26 -2.03 7.21 -2.47
C LEU A 26 -3.33 7.91 -2.07
N LYS A 27 -3.93 8.69 -2.98
CA LYS A 27 -5.20 9.38 -2.72
C LYS A 27 -6.32 8.39 -2.38
N GLN A 28 -6.45 7.30 -3.15
CA GLN A 28 -7.45 6.27 -2.89
C GLN A 28 -7.23 5.59 -1.53
N SER A 29 -5.97 5.29 -1.20
CA SER A 29 -5.61 4.69 0.08
C SER A 29 -6.00 5.62 1.23
N LEU A 30 -5.60 6.89 1.20
CA LEU A 30 -5.95 7.87 2.24
C LEU A 30 -7.47 8.02 2.41
N GLN A 31 -8.23 8.03 1.31
CA GLN A 31 -9.69 8.08 1.38
C GLN A 31 -10.29 6.86 2.11
N SER A 32 -9.75 5.66 1.87
CA SER A 32 -10.18 4.45 2.57
C SER A 32 -9.82 4.48 4.06
N LEU A 33 -8.64 4.99 4.42
CA LEU A 33 -8.20 5.13 5.81
C LEU A 33 -9.07 6.13 6.58
N THR A 34 -9.43 7.27 5.99
CA THR A 34 -10.26 8.30 6.67
C THR A 34 -11.67 7.85 7.05
N ARG A 35 -12.14 6.72 6.50
CA ARG A 35 -13.46 6.14 6.82
C ARG A 35 -13.42 5.21 8.04
N GLN A 36 -12.23 4.84 8.52
CA GLN A 36 -12.10 3.93 9.65
C GLN A 36 -12.22 4.72 10.96
N SER A 37 -13.03 4.22 11.89
CA SER A 37 -13.27 4.83 13.20
C SER A 37 -12.57 4.09 14.34
N ASP A 38 -11.93 2.97 14.05
CA ASP A 38 -11.28 2.10 15.02
C ASP A 38 -9.81 1.88 14.62
N LEU A 39 -8.91 1.83 15.60
CA LEU A 39 -7.47 1.73 15.33
C LEU A 39 -7.10 0.38 14.70
N SER A 40 -7.69 -0.72 15.14
CA SER A 40 -7.41 -2.05 14.55
C SER A 40 -7.79 -2.06 13.07
N THR A 41 -9.01 -1.61 12.77
CA THR A 41 -9.48 -1.53 11.38
C THR A 41 -8.66 -0.57 10.52
N LEU A 42 -8.17 0.54 11.09
CA LEU A 42 -7.25 1.45 10.41
C LEU A 42 -5.93 0.77 10.04
N LEU A 43 -5.32 0.03 10.97
CA LEU A 43 -4.04 -0.66 10.76
C LEU A 43 -4.17 -1.75 9.69
N ASP A 44 -5.22 -2.57 9.78
CA ASP A 44 -5.51 -3.62 8.79
C ASP A 44 -5.78 -3.02 7.40
N GLN A 45 -6.58 -1.96 7.34
CA GLN A 45 -6.87 -1.26 6.08
C GLN A 45 -5.61 -0.63 5.47
N THR A 46 -4.67 -0.16 6.30
CA THR A 46 -3.39 0.39 5.85
C THR A 46 -2.57 -0.70 5.15
N LEU A 47 -2.39 -1.85 5.79
CA LEU A 47 -1.66 -2.98 5.22
C LEU A 47 -2.30 -3.51 3.93
N LEU A 48 -3.63 -3.58 3.89
CA LEU A 48 -4.37 -3.96 2.69
C LEU A 48 -4.14 -2.96 1.54
N CYS A 49 -4.13 -1.67 1.83
CA CYS A 49 -3.83 -0.66 0.83
C CYS A 49 -2.42 -0.82 0.25
N LEU A 50 -1.43 -1.15 1.10
CA LEU A 50 -0.05 -1.40 0.69
C LEU A 50 0.07 -2.58 -0.30
N SER A 51 -0.59 -3.70 -0.02
CA SER A 51 -0.56 -4.85 -0.94
C SER A 51 -1.34 -4.59 -2.24
N GLN A 52 -2.52 -3.98 -2.15
CA GLN A 52 -3.40 -3.79 -3.31
C GLN A 52 -2.94 -2.69 -4.28
N HIS A 53 -2.34 -1.61 -3.77
CA HIS A 53 -2.07 -0.41 -4.56
C HIS A 53 -0.58 -0.16 -4.79
N PHE A 54 0.30 -0.72 -3.96
CA PHE A 54 1.74 -0.48 -3.99
C PHE A 54 2.59 -1.73 -4.21
N ASP A 55 1.96 -2.90 -4.39
CA ASP A 55 2.64 -4.19 -4.58
C ASP A 55 3.55 -4.59 -3.41
N ILE A 56 3.22 -4.11 -2.20
CA ILE A 56 3.93 -4.46 -0.97
C ILE A 56 3.19 -5.62 -0.32
N GLN A 57 3.62 -6.84 -0.66
CA GLN A 57 2.93 -8.06 -0.23
C GLN A 57 3.21 -8.42 1.24
N HIS A 58 4.35 -7.99 1.79
CA HIS A 58 4.76 -8.31 3.15
C HIS A 58 5.08 -7.04 3.92
N ALA A 59 4.34 -6.79 5.01
CA ALA A 59 4.50 -5.59 5.83
C ALA A 59 4.13 -5.86 7.29
N LEU A 60 4.81 -5.16 8.19
CA LEU A 60 4.58 -5.16 9.63
C LEU A 60 4.40 -3.71 10.08
N LEU A 61 3.39 -3.48 10.92
CA LEU A 61 3.24 -2.22 11.63
C LEU A 61 3.69 -2.43 13.06
N LEU A 62 4.67 -1.62 13.47
CA LEU A 62 5.26 -1.64 14.80
C LEU A 62 4.90 -0.35 15.51
N MET A 63 4.55 -0.44 16.79
CA MET A 63 4.35 0.71 17.66
C MET A 63 5.43 0.71 18.73
N LEU A 64 6.00 1.89 18.97
CA LEU A 64 6.95 2.08 20.06
C LEU A 64 6.19 2.11 21.38
N ASP A 65 6.71 1.44 22.38
CA ASP A 65 6.17 1.49 23.74
C ASP A 65 6.40 2.86 24.39
N GLU A 66 5.68 3.13 25.47
CA GLU A 66 5.74 4.40 26.19
C GLU A 66 7.13 4.68 26.79
N THR A 67 7.91 3.64 27.07
CA THR A 67 9.27 3.79 27.60
C THR A 67 10.31 4.08 26.51
N GLY A 68 9.94 3.90 25.24
CA GLY A 68 10.82 4.08 24.10
C GLY A 68 11.94 3.05 24.05
N GLN A 69 11.71 1.84 24.55
CA GLN A 69 12.70 0.75 24.62
C GLN A 69 12.33 -0.43 23.73
N CYS A 70 11.05 -0.60 23.42
CA CYS A 70 10.53 -1.78 22.73
C CYS A 70 9.54 -1.39 21.63
N LEU A 71 9.65 -2.05 20.49
CA LEU A 71 8.67 -2.04 19.42
C LEU A 71 7.77 -3.26 19.57
N TYR A 72 6.46 -3.08 19.56
CA TYR A 72 5.52 -4.19 19.51
C TYR A 72 4.78 -4.22 18.18
N THR A 73 4.57 -5.42 17.66
CA THR A 73 3.85 -5.61 16.41
C THR A 73 2.36 -5.44 16.64
N VAL A 74 1.76 -4.45 15.96
CA VAL A 74 0.32 -4.15 16.08
C VAL A 74 -0.49 -4.70 14.92
N ALA A 75 0.13 -4.90 13.76
CA ALA A 75 -0.51 -5.53 12.61
C ALA A 75 0.53 -6.12 11.64
N SER A 76 0.12 -7.10 10.85
CA SER A 76 0.99 -7.79 9.89
C SER A 76 0.22 -8.24 8.65
N HIS A 77 0.87 -8.25 7.50
CA HIS A 77 0.32 -8.79 6.26
C HIS A 77 1.38 -9.58 5.49
N GLY A 78 0.98 -10.66 4.84
CA GLY A 78 1.83 -11.50 3.99
C GLY A 78 2.70 -12.53 4.73
N TYR A 79 2.94 -12.38 6.03
CA TYR A 79 3.75 -13.32 6.79
C TYR A 79 2.94 -14.57 7.23
N PRO A 80 3.55 -15.77 7.22
CA PRO A 80 2.89 -17.00 7.65
C PRO A 80 2.60 -17.03 9.16
N VAL A 81 3.40 -16.31 9.94
CA VAL A 81 3.15 -16.04 11.36
C VAL A 81 2.90 -14.54 11.48
N THR A 82 1.78 -14.15 12.09
CA THR A 82 1.39 -12.73 12.17
C THR A 82 2.42 -11.92 12.96
N GLY A 83 2.97 -12.50 14.02
CA GLY A 83 3.85 -11.78 14.95
C GLY A 83 3.15 -10.68 15.73
N VAL A 84 1.83 -10.46 15.56
CA VAL A 84 1.04 -9.49 16.33
C VAL A 84 1.16 -9.81 17.82
N GLY A 85 1.53 -8.79 18.61
CA GLY A 85 1.85 -8.93 20.03
C GLY A 85 3.29 -9.35 20.33
N SER A 86 4.15 -9.56 19.33
CA SER A 86 5.58 -9.82 19.54
C SER A 86 6.31 -8.51 19.87
N GLU A 87 7.25 -8.59 20.80
CA GLU A 87 8.09 -7.48 21.24
C GLU A 87 9.50 -7.58 20.65
N ILE A 88 10.04 -6.44 20.24
CA ILE A 88 11.36 -6.30 19.65
C ILE A 88 12.06 -5.15 20.39
N ALA A 89 13.12 -5.45 21.14
CA ALA A 89 13.92 -4.41 21.77
C ALA A 89 14.54 -3.51 20.69
N LEU A 90 14.62 -2.20 20.97
CA LEU A 90 15.25 -1.27 20.04
C LEU A 90 16.70 -1.64 19.74
N GLY A 91 17.09 -1.53 18.46
CA GLY A 91 18.44 -1.86 17.99
C GLY A 91 18.68 -3.33 17.69
N GLN A 92 17.65 -4.18 17.72
CA GLN A 92 17.73 -5.62 17.40
C GLN A 92 17.13 -5.99 16.04
N GLY A 93 17.01 -5.02 15.13
CA GLY A 93 16.46 -5.17 13.77
C GLY A 93 17.50 -5.02 12.68
#